data_AF-A0A068YUQ4-F1
#
_entry.id   AF-A0A068YUQ4-F1
#
_cell.length_a   1.000
_cell.length_b   1.000
_cell.length_c   1.000
_cell.angle_alpha   90.00
_cell.angle_beta   90.00
_cell.angle_gamma   90.00
#
_symmetry.space_group_name_H-M   'P 1'
#
loop_
_entity.id
_entity.type
_entity.pdbx_description
1 polymer ?
#
loop_
_entity_poly.entity_id
_entity_poly.type
_entity_poly.pdbx_seq_one_letter_code
_entity_poly.pdbx_strand_id
1 'polypeptide(L)'
;MKLKTMILSWMIFSQIDFMLALLNLQVRDVWSLSSLVWFPGGLLQGILFALAPRSWLLWVATSLLIHLTASQLYGRPVSVSLIFALFDALMMMMVALIWQFFYGAMKAPKDIRQIAMLIALCTISGIIERFITKWTLYLLDYPIDRTVSLLNIVGYVLSYLPLTFFVVYLITLKERWIINAKSAVLAAAGLAAVAILFSGVWPSDDSIHWQHVALFFSFCLPMLLALSGNLLILSGFLSLCAVGSVGVALCKLGPFVNPLASPQQNVLIAAWYSASLTLPALLCCSYSSALAARWQYWKMRFLLLKVAIGEVSLSQFHLDGGQWLDWQEGHRWCSSAQTPATWPQLLAWIHCGDRPAVEALKNAVSSSPQALRVHIADGKGGENLAILVLATCRSKPGAGIVGVINETVSDDNLEKN
;
A
#
# COMPACT_ATOMS: atom_id res chain seq x y z
N MET A 1 -9.98 15.73 -5.06
CA MET A 1 -11.24 14.99 -4.80
C MET A 1 -12.41 15.90 -5.11
N LYS A 2 -13.54 15.38 -5.60
CA LYS A 2 -14.78 16.15 -5.66
C LYS A 2 -15.24 16.43 -4.22
N LEU A 3 -15.77 17.62 -3.94
CA LEU A 3 -16.16 18.06 -2.58
C LEU A 3 -17.06 17.04 -1.86
N LYS A 4 -18.06 16.49 -2.56
CA LYS A 4 -18.96 15.45 -2.02
C LYS A 4 -18.21 14.22 -1.49
N THR A 5 -17.22 13.73 -2.25
CA THR A 5 -16.40 12.58 -1.83
C THR A 5 -15.55 12.94 -0.61
N MET A 6 -15.02 14.17 -0.55
CA MET A 6 -14.22 14.63 0.59
C MET A 6 -15.04 14.71 1.86
N ILE A 7 -16.26 15.24 1.80
CA ILE A 7 -17.17 15.32 2.95
C ILE A 7 -17.54 13.91 3.44
N LEU A 8 -17.91 13.00 2.53
CA LEU A 8 -18.24 11.64 2.90
C LEU A 8 -17.06 10.91 3.56
N SER A 9 -15.86 11.02 2.98
CA SER A 9 -14.64 10.43 3.56
C SER A 9 -14.32 11.05 4.93
N TRP A 10 -14.55 12.35 5.11
CA TRP A 10 -14.34 13.03 6.37
C TRP A 10 -15.33 12.57 7.46
N MET A 11 -16.62 12.42 7.12
CA MET A 11 -17.62 11.86 8.06
C MET A 11 -17.29 10.44 8.49
N ILE A 12 -16.88 9.59 7.54
CA ILE A 12 -16.48 8.20 7.82
C ILE A 12 -15.25 8.19 8.73
N PHE A 13 -14.25 9.02 8.41
CA PHE A 13 -13.07 9.17 9.25
C PHE A 13 -13.41 9.60 10.67
N SER A 14 -14.22 10.65 10.87
CA SER A 14 -14.56 11.13 12.20
C SER A 14 -15.21 10.05 13.07
N GLN A 15 -16.10 9.25 12.49
CA GLN A 15 -16.76 8.14 13.21
C GLN A 15 -15.75 7.03 13.57
N ILE A 16 -14.94 6.59 12.60
CA ILE A 16 -13.98 5.52 12.83
C ILE A 16 -12.88 5.97 13.81
N ASP A 17 -12.35 7.18 13.64
CA ASP A 17 -11.30 7.76 14.50
C ASP A 17 -11.79 7.86 15.95
N PHE A 18 -13.03 8.33 16.17
CA PHE A 18 -13.62 8.39 17.51
C PHE A 18 -13.80 7.00 18.14
N MET A 19 -14.33 6.02 17.39
CA MET A 19 -14.49 4.65 17.90
C MET A 19 -13.15 4.00 18.24
N LEU A 20 -12.14 4.18 17.38
CA LEU A 20 -10.79 3.68 17.64
C LEU A 20 -10.14 4.42 18.82
N ALA A 21 -10.41 5.70 19.01
CA ALA A 21 -9.89 6.48 20.13
C ALA A 21 -10.47 5.99 21.47
N LEU A 22 -11.78 5.74 21.52
CA LEU A 22 -12.42 5.13 22.69
C LEU A 22 -11.90 3.72 22.98
N LEU A 23 -11.77 2.88 21.94
CA LEU A 23 -11.20 1.55 22.07
C LEU A 23 -9.77 1.60 22.64
N ASN A 24 -8.95 2.52 22.14
CA ASN A 24 -7.59 2.74 22.59
C ASN A 24 -7.53 3.16 24.08
N LEU A 25 -8.44 4.01 24.52
CA LEU A 25 -8.53 4.47 25.92
C LEU A 25 -9.05 3.39 26.87
N GLN A 26 -9.89 2.46 26.40
CA GLN A 26 -10.36 1.32 27.21
C GLN A 26 -9.23 0.37 27.62
N VAL A 27 -8.22 0.23 26.76
CA VAL A 27 -7.11 -0.70 26.97
C VAL A 27 -6.02 -0.08 27.84
N ARG A 28 -5.92 1.26 27.89
CA ARG A 28 -4.70 1.94 28.28
C ARG A 28 -4.87 2.75 29.55
N ASP A 29 -3.77 2.84 30.30
CA ASP A 29 -3.70 3.76 31.40
C ASP A 29 -3.84 5.22 30.88
N VAL A 30 -4.64 5.96 31.62
CA VAL A 30 -4.99 7.37 31.48
C VAL A 30 -3.73 8.26 31.40
N TRP A 31 -2.63 7.81 32.00
CA TRP A 31 -1.42 8.60 32.19
C TRP A 31 -0.22 8.18 31.32
N SER A 32 -0.31 7.03 30.65
CA SER A 32 0.89 6.36 30.13
C SER A 32 0.86 5.95 28.66
N LEU A 33 -0.21 6.12 27.90
CA LEU A 33 -0.18 5.73 26.49
C LEU A 33 -1.00 6.68 25.61
N SER A 34 -0.41 7.03 24.46
CA SER A 34 -0.94 8.00 23.49
C SER A 34 -1.65 7.35 22.31
N SER A 35 -2.63 8.03 21.72
CA SER A 35 -3.36 7.59 20.52
C SER A 35 -2.49 7.35 19.29
N LEU A 36 -1.36 8.05 19.16
CA LEU A 36 -0.39 7.86 18.08
C LEU A 36 0.22 6.46 18.05
N VAL A 37 0.37 5.83 19.21
CA VAL A 37 0.95 4.49 19.33
C VAL A 37 -0.14 3.42 19.10
N TRP A 38 -1.30 3.72 18.53
CA TRP A 38 -2.34 2.70 18.25
C TRP A 38 -3.21 3.01 17.02
N PHE A 39 -4.41 2.43 16.97
CA PHE A 39 -5.26 2.37 15.78
C PHE A 39 -5.70 3.74 15.25
N PRO A 40 -6.09 4.73 16.09
CA PRO A 40 -6.40 6.08 15.59
C PRO A 40 -5.20 6.70 14.87
N GLY A 41 -4.00 6.50 15.44
CA GLY A 41 -2.75 6.88 14.82
C GLY A 41 -2.57 6.25 13.44
N GLY A 42 -2.81 4.95 13.29
CA GLY A 42 -2.72 4.28 11.99
C GLY A 42 -3.66 4.88 10.92
N LEU A 43 -4.89 5.23 11.32
CA LEU A 43 -5.87 5.84 10.43
C LEU A 43 -5.41 7.23 9.96
N LEU A 44 -5.11 8.14 10.89
CA LEU A 44 -4.67 9.50 10.57
C LEU A 44 -3.36 9.48 9.78
N GLN A 45 -2.39 8.67 10.21
CA GLN A 45 -1.09 8.58 9.56
C GLN A 45 -1.21 8.12 8.10
N GLY A 46 -2.09 7.15 7.84
CA GLY A 46 -2.36 6.70 6.48
C GLY A 46 -2.93 7.80 5.59
N ILE A 47 -3.84 8.63 6.12
CA ILE A 47 -4.39 9.79 5.42
C ILE A 47 -3.31 10.81 5.11
N LEU A 48 -2.46 11.14 6.10
CA LEU A 48 -1.39 12.13 5.92
C LEU A 48 -0.36 11.66 4.89
N PHE A 49 0.02 10.38 4.89
CA PHE A 49 0.89 9.83 3.85
C PHE A 49 0.26 9.89 2.46
N ALA A 50 -1.05 9.64 2.36
CA ALA A 50 -1.74 9.54 1.09
C ALA A 50 -2.22 10.86 0.49
N LEU A 51 -2.38 11.91 1.30
CA LEU A 51 -2.85 13.23 0.85
C LEU A 51 -1.72 14.26 0.81
N ALA A 52 -1.85 15.24 -0.07
CA ALA A 52 -0.92 16.37 -0.11
C ALA A 52 -1.06 17.26 1.14
N PRO A 53 0.02 17.92 1.61
CA PRO A 53 0.02 18.70 2.85
C PRO A 53 -1.06 19.77 2.94
N ARG A 54 -1.41 20.40 1.80
CA ARG A 54 -2.50 21.39 1.70
C ARG A 54 -3.86 20.88 2.18
N SER A 55 -4.08 19.57 2.23
CA SER A 55 -5.34 18.95 2.64
C SER A 55 -5.31 18.46 4.09
N TRP A 56 -4.19 18.55 4.80
CA TRP A 56 -4.02 17.92 6.13
C TRP A 56 -4.81 18.62 7.23
N LEU A 57 -4.91 19.96 7.18
CA LEU A 57 -5.44 20.77 8.27
C LEU A 57 -6.78 20.26 8.79
N LEU A 58 -7.71 19.91 7.88
CA LEU A 58 -9.02 19.39 8.25
C LEU A 58 -8.91 18.09 9.07
N TRP A 59 -8.12 17.13 8.61
CA TRP A 59 -7.98 15.81 9.24
C TRP A 59 -7.26 15.90 10.58
N VAL A 60 -6.17 16.68 10.64
CA VAL A 60 -5.38 16.88 11.86
C VAL A 60 -6.20 17.60 12.92
N ALA A 61 -6.88 18.70 12.57
CA ALA A 61 -7.71 19.43 13.52
C ALA A 61 -8.89 18.58 14.02
N THR A 62 -9.51 17.81 13.13
CA THR A 62 -10.61 16.89 13.50
C THR A 62 -10.12 15.82 14.46
N SER A 63 -9.00 15.15 14.15
CA SER A 63 -8.43 14.10 15.00
C SER A 63 -8.01 14.65 16.36
N LEU A 64 -7.40 15.84 16.40
CA LEU A 64 -7.03 16.51 17.64
C LEU A 64 -8.27 16.78 18.52
N LEU A 65 -9.37 17.29 17.94
CA LEU A 65 -10.62 17.50 18.67
C LEU A 65 -11.23 16.17 19.15
N ILE A 66 -11.21 15.13 18.33
CA ILE A 66 -11.71 13.80 18.66
C ILE A 66 -10.91 13.21 19.82
N HIS A 67 -9.57 13.24 19.76
CA HIS A 67 -8.69 12.69 20.78
C HIS A 67 -8.80 13.48 22.09
N LEU A 68 -8.93 14.80 22.04
CA LEU A 68 -9.23 15.62 23.20
C LEU A 68 -10.57 15.21 23.82
N THR A 69 -11.63 15.14 23.01
CA THR A 69 -12.99 14.80 23.49
C THR A 69 -13.02 13.40 24.08
N ALA A 70 -12.47 12.40 23.40
CA ALA A 70 -12.39 11.02 23.87
C ALA A 70 -11.58 10.94 25.18
N SER A 71 -10.46 11.66 25.28
CA SER A 71 -9.63 11.71 26.49
C SER A 71 -10.40 12.32 27.67
N GLN A 72 -11.14 13.40 27.45
CA GLN A 72 -11.97 14.04 28.49
C GLN A 72 -13.12 13.13 28.94
N LEU A 73 -13.79 12.44 28.01
CA LEU A 73 -14.83 11.46 28.34
C LEU A 73 -14.29 10.32 29.21
N TYR A 74 -13.01 9.98 29.07
CA TYR A 74 -12.33 8.97 29.85
C TYR A 74 -11.70 9.49 31.16
N GLY A 75 -11.95 10.76 31.51
CA GLY A 75 -11.52 11.36 32.78
C GLY A 75 -10.07 11.86 32.82
N ARG A 76 -9.38 11.99 31.68
CA ARG A 76 -8.03 12.59 31.63
C ARG A 76 -8.11 14.09 31.93
N PRO A 77 -7.16 14.67 32.68
CA PRO A 77 -7.04 16.11 32.78
C PRO A 77 -6.86 16.76 31.40
N VAL A 78 -7.36 17.99 31.26
CA VAL A 78 -7.29 18.76 30.01
C VAL A 78 -5.83 18.94 29.56
N SER A 79 -4.95 19.27 30.50
CA SER A 79 -3.50 19.40 30.29
C SER A 79 -2.88 18.15 29.68
N VAL A 80 -3.12 16.98 30.28
CA VAL A 80 -2.60 15.68 29.80
C VAL A 80 -3.16 15.34 28.43
N SER A 81 -4.45 15.57 28.22
CA SER A 81 -5.11 15.33 26.94
C SER A 81 -4.52 16.21 25.84
N LEU A 82 -4.25 17.49 26.14
CA LEU A 82 -3.65 18.44 25.23
C LEU A 82 -2.22 18.05 24.85
N ILE A 83 -1.41 17.63 25.84
CA ILE A 83 -0.05 17.16 25.62
C ILE A 83 -0.04 15.99 24.63
N PHE A 84 -0.83 14.96 24.90
CA PHE A 84 -0.92 13.80 24.01
C PHE A 84 -1.42 14.18 22.62
N ALA A 85 -2.55 14.89 22.52
CA ALA A 85 -3.14 15.22 21.23
C ALA A 85 -2.22 16.12 20.37
N LEU A 86 -1.49 17.05 20.99
CA LEU A 86 -0.57 17.95 20.30
C LEU A 86 0.70 17.23 19.83
N PHE A 87 1.35 16.46 20.70
CA PHE A 87 2.52 15.67 20.30
C PHE A 87 2.17 14.62 19.25
N ASP A 88 1.00 13.99 19.36
CA ASP A 88 0.50 13.05 18.36
C ASP A 88 0.37 13.73 16.98
N ALA A 89 -0.36 14.83 16.92
CA ALA A 89 -0.55 15.57 15.68
C ALA A 89 0.80 16.02 15.08
N LEU A 90 1.68 16.59 15.91
CA LEU A 90 2.98 17.07 15.48
C LEU A 90 3.85 15.94 14.91
N MET A 91 3.96 14.83 15.65
CA MET A 91 4.79 13.70 15.25
C MET A 91 4.25 13.01 13.98
N MET A 92 2.93 12.84 13.86
CA MET A 92 2.32 12.29 12.64
C MET A 92 2.59 13.16 11.41
N MET A 93 2.44 14.48 11.54
CA MET A 93 2.76 15.42 10.47
C MET A 93 4.23 15.36 10.08
N MET A 94 5.14 15.36 11.06
CA MET A 94 6.59 15.27 10.80
C MET A 94 6.97 13.97 10.08
N VAL A 95 6.43 12.84 10.53
CA VAL A 95 6.64 11.54 9.89
C VAL A 95 6.11 11.53 8.46
N ALA A 96 4.91 12.09 8.25
CA ALA A 96 4.32 12.21 6.93
C ALA A 96 5.16 13.09 5.99
N LEU A 97 5.68 14.22 6.49
CA LEU A 97 6.56 15.10 5.73
C LEU A 97 7.86 14.40 5.34
N ILE A 98 8.51 13.71 6.28
CA ILE A 98 9.74 12.94 6.00
C ILE A 98 9.48 11.92 4.89
N TRP A 99 8.39 11.15 4.99
CA TRP A 99 8.02 10.18 3.97
C TRP A 99 7.77 10.85 2.60
N GLN A 100 6.96 11.89 2.57
CA GLN A 100 6.61 12.58 1.33
C GLN A 100 7.78 13.33 0.71
N PHE A 101 8.75 13.77 1.51
CA PHE A 101 9.99 14.37 1.03
C PHE A 101 10.82 13.38 0.22
N PHE A 102 11.01 12.15 0.72
CA PHE A 102 11.82 11.13 0.04
C PHE A 102 11.10 10.41 -1.09
N TYR A 103 9.80 10.15 -0.94
CA TYR A 103 9.05 9.29 -1.86
C TYR A 103 8.02 10.04 -2.70
N GLY A 104 7.70 11.29 -2.36
CA GLY A 104 6.66 12.09 -3.01
C GLY A 104 5.29 11.94 -2.34
N ALA A 105 4.49 13.00 -2.41
CA ALA A 105 3.11 12.99 -1.92
C ALA A 105 2.23 12.00 -2.72
N MET A 106 1.27 11.36 -2.05
CA MET A 106 0.33 10.40 -2.64
C MET A 106 0.96 9.13 -3.23
N LYS A 107 2.19 8.77 -2.81
CA LYS A 107 2.84 7.53 -3.25
C LYS A 107 2.67 6.43 -2.21
N ALA A 108 1.96 5.36 -2.59
CA ALA A 108 1.96 4.14 -1.80
C ALA A 108 3.33 3.45 -1.84
N PRO A 109 3.79 2.88 -0.70
CA PRO A 109 4.93 1.97 -0.70
C PRO A 109 4.61 0.77 -1.59
N LYS A 110 5.59 0.27 -2.36
CA LYS A 110 5.40 -0.90 -3.24
C LYS A 110 6.48 -1.94 -2.99
N ASP A 111 7.71 -1.47 -2.90
CA ASP A 111 8.88 -2.32 -2.71
C ASP A 111 9.04 -2.71 -1.24
N ILE A 112 9.63 -3.88 -1.02
CA ILE A 112 9.93 -4.38 0.32
C ILE A 112 10.76 -3.37 1.13
N ARG A 113 11.68 -2.66 0.46
CA ARG A 113 12.50 -1.60 1.06
C ARG A 113 11.65 -0.41 1.50
N GLN A 114 10.67 0.00 0.70
CA GLN A 114 9.78 1.12 1.05
C GLN A 114 8.88 0.74 2.22
N ILE A 115 8.34 -0.49 2.23
CA ILE A 115 7.55 -1.03 3.34
C ILE A 115 8.40 -1.08 4.62
N ALA A 116 9.62 -1.64 4.54
CA ALA A 116 10.54 -1.70 5.68
C ALA A 116 10.93 -0.31 6.21
N MET A 117 11.20 0.65 5.33
CA MET A 117 11.50 2.03 5.72
C MET A 117 10.29 2.71 6.37
N LEU A 118 9.07 2.48 5.88
CA LEU A 118 7.86 3.01 6.49
C LEU A 118 7.63 2.44 7.89
N ILE A 119 7.82 1.13 8.06
CA ILE A 119 7.75 0.44 9.35
C ILE A 119 8.78 1.03 10.32
N ALA A 120 10.03 1.18 9.88
CA ALA A 120 11.11 1.73 10.70
C ALA A 120 10.80 3.18 11.10
N LEU A 121 10.34 4.00 10.16
CA LEU A 121 10.00 5.41 10.40
C LEU A 121 8.85 5.54 11.41
N CYS A 122 7.78 4.74 11.27
CA CYS A 122 6.67 4.73 12.24
C CYS A 122 7.12 4.23 13.61
N THR A 123 7.97 3.21 13.66
CA THR A 123 8.48 2.65 14.93
C THR A 123 9.38 3.64 15.66
N ILE A 124 10.34 4.25 14.96
CA ILE A 124 11.24 5.25 15.55
C ILE A 124 10.45 6.46 16.04
N SER A 125 9.51 6.96 15.24
CA SER A 125 8.70 8.11 15.63
C SER A 125 7.78 7.82 16.81
N GLY A 126 7.18 6.63 16.88
CA GLY A 126 6.39 6.22 18.06
C GLY A 126 7.24 6.14 19.33
N ILE A 127 8.50 5.68 19.24
CA ILE A 127 9.44 5.68 20.37
C ILE A 127 9.79 7.12 20.79
N ILE A 128 10.08 7.99 19.83
CA ILE A 128 10.43 9.40 20.09
C ILE A 128 9.25 10.15 20.71
N GLU A 129 8.05 10.04 20.12
CA GLU A 129 6.82 10.63 20.67
C GLU A 129 6.66 10.21 22.12
N ARG A 130 6.73 8.89 22.37
CA ARG A 130 6.50 8.37 23.71
C ARG A 130 7.53 8.88 24.71
N PHE A 131 8.80 8.99 24.30
CA PHE A 131 9.86 9.54 25.13
C PHE A 131 9.60 11.00 25.48
N ILE A 132 9.29 11.83 24.47
CA ILE A 132 9.01 13.26 24.65
C ILE A 132 7.79 13.44 25.56
N THR A 133 6.68 12.76 25.29
CA THR A 133 5.46 12.88 26.08
C THR A 133 5.67 12.44 27.53
N LYS A 134 6.39 11.34 27.76
CA LYS A 134 6.75 10.89 29.10
C LYS A 134 7.61 11.91 29.83
N TRP A 135 8.57 12.51 29.14
CA TRP A 135 9.40 13.57 29.70
C TRP A 135 8.60 14.82 30.06
N THR A 136 7.68 15.26 29.19
CA THR A 136 6.81 16.41 29.45
C THR A 136 5.90 16.17 30.64
N LEU A 137 5.28 14.99 30.75
CA LEU A 137 4.45 14.65 31.90
C LEU A 137 5.26 14.61 33.21
N TYR A 138 6.54 14.22 33.13
CA TYR A 138 7.43 14.14 34.29
C TYR A 138 7.77 15.53 34.80
N LEU A 139 8.07 16.46 33.89
CA LEU A 139 8.32 17.86 34.22
C LEU A 139 7.10 18.58 34.81
N LEU A 140 5.90 18.06 34.58
CA LEU A 140 4.63 18.60 35.07
C LEU A 140 4.09 17.84 36.29
N ASP A 141 4.94 17.01 36.92
CA ASP A 141 4.63 16.24 38.13
C ASP A 141 3.40 15.30 38.00
N TYR A 142 3.09 14.83 36.79
CA TYR A 142 2.05 13.82 36.60
C TYR A 142 2.56 12.42 36.98
N PRO A 143 1.69 11.55 37.52
CA PRO A 143 2.03 10.16 37.80
C PRO A 143 2.31 9.42 36.49
N ILE A 144 3.55 8.97 36.31
CA ILE A 144 3.96 8.24 35.11
C ILE A 144 4.21 6.78 35.46
N ASP A 145 3.58 5.89 34.70
CA ASP A 145 3.94 4.49 34.71
C ASP A 145 5.36 4.30 34.13
N ARG A 146 6.30 3.93 35.01
CA ARG A 146 7.70 3.67 34.66
C ARG A 146 7.88 2.29 34.02
N THR A 147 6.88 1.41 34.10
CA THR A 147 7.00 -0.01 33.74
C THR A 147 6.73 -0.31 32.26
N VAL A 148 6.20 0.66 31.50
CA VAL A 148 5.99 0.48 30.05
C VAL A 148 7.35 0.30 29.36
N SER A 149 7.63 -0.94 28.96
CA SER A 149 8.86 -1.32 28.28
C SER A 149 8.89 -0.76 26.86
N LEU A 150 10.09 -0.51 26.33
CA LEU A 150 10.29 -0.12 24.93
C LEU A 150 9.73 -1.18 23.97
N LEU A 151 9.79 -2.45 24.37
CA LEU A 151 9.21 -3.56 23.63
C LEU A 151 7.70 -3.34 23.43
N ASN A 152 6.96 -3.00 24.49
CA ASN A 152 5.51 -2.79 24.41
C ASN A 152 5.14 -1.67 23.43
N ILE A 153 5.92 -0.59 23.40
CA ILE A 153 5.74 0.51 22.43
C ILE A 153 5.87 -0.02 21.00
N VAL A 154 6.91 -0.82 20.72
CA VAL A 154 7.11 -1.43 19.41
C VAL A 154 5.94 -2.34 19.03
N GLY A 155 5.48 -3.20 19.94
CA GLY A 155 4.34 -4.08 19.70
C GLY A 155 3.08 -3.28 19.33
N TYR A 156 2.81 -2.20 20.05
CA TYR A 156 1.68 -1.32 19.75
C TYR A 156 1.83 -0.61 18.39
N VAL A 157 3.01 -0.08 18.06
CA VAL A 157 3.22 0.56 16.76
C VAL A 157 3.01 -0.42 15.63
N LEU A 158 3.59 -1.61 15.73
CA LEU A 158 3.47 -2.65 14.72
C LEU A 158 2.02 -3.12 14.55
N SER A 159 1.20 -3.08 15.61
CA SER A 159 -0.19 -3.52 15.56
C SER A 159 -1.11 -2.61 14.74
N TYR A 160 -0.82 -1.31 14.62
CA TYR A 160 -1.64 -0.37 13.84
C TYR A 160 -1.16 -0.20 12.39
N LEU A 161 0.07 -0.62 12.07
CA LEU A 161 0.63 -0.49 10.71
C LEU A 161 -0.25 -1.05 9.59
N PRO A 162 -0.97 -2.20 9.74
CA PRO A 162 -1.90 -2.67 8.73
C PRO A 162 -2.92 -1.62 8.31
N LEU A 163 -3.47 -0.89 9.30
CA LEU A 163 -4.45 0.15 9.06
C LEU A 163 -3.83 1.32 8.30
N THR A 164 -2.60 1.72 8.66
CA THR A 164 -1.84 2.74 7.91
C THR A 164 -1.66 2.34 6.45
N PHE A 165 -1.19 1.11 6.19
CA PHE A 165 -1.04 0.61 4.83
C PHE A 165 -2.38 0.55 4.10
N PHE A 166 -3.42 0.04 4.74
CA PHE A 166 -4.76 -0.07 4.16
C PHE A 166 -5.26 1.28 3.67
N VAL A 167 -5.18 2.31 4.51
CA VAL A 167 -5.62 3.67 4.19
C VAL A 167 -4.78 4.26 3.06
N VAL A 168 -3.45 4.08 3.11
CA VAL A 168 -2.55 4.55 2.04
C VAL A 168 -2.93 3.92 0.71
N TYR A 169 -3.08 2.59 0.66
CA TYR A 169 -3.47 1.91 -0.58
C TYR A 169 -4.87 2.30 -1.03
N LEU A 170 -5.83 2.41 -0.12
CA LEU A 170 -7.22 2.79 -0.43
C LEU A 170 -7.30 4.17 -1.11
N ILE A 171 -6.52 5.13 -0.65
CA ILE A 171 -6.54 6.51 -1.16
C ILE A 171 -5.69 6.68 -2.43
N THR A 172 -4.54 5.98 -2.52
CA THR A 172 -3.56 6.20 -3.61
C THR A 172 -3.82 5.36 -4.87
N LEU A 173 -4.54 4.23 -4.77
CA LEU A 173 -4.89 3.40 -5.94
C LEU A 173 -6.02 4.04 -6.76
N LYS A 174 -5.63 4.83 -7.76
CA LYS A 174 -6.53 5.72 -8.52
C LYS A 174 -7.15 5.12 -9.79
N GLU A 175 -6.75 3.94 -10.25
CA GLU A 175 -7.20 3.39 -11.55
C GLU A 175 -7.73 1.96 -11.46
N ARG A 176 -8.92 1.77 -12.06
CA ARG A 176 -9.77 0.57 -12.20
C ARG A 176 -9.44 -0.62 -11.30
N TRP A 177 -10.27 -0.69 -10.27
CA TRP A 177 -10.43 -1.77 -9.33
C TRP A 177 -10.76 -3.05 -10.08
N ILE A 178 -9.83 -3.98 -10.12
CA ILE A 178 -10.18 -5.39 -10.27
C ILE A 178 -9.85 -5.99 -8.92
N ILE A 179 -10.71 -5.72 -7.94
CA ILE A 179 -10.75 -6.53 -6.73
C ILE A 179 -10.96 -7.94 -7.24
N ASN A 180 -9.94 -8.78 -7.11
CA ASN A 180 -10.07 -10.17 -7.48
C ASN A 180 -11.10 -10.78 -6.53
N ALA A 181 -12.29 -11.05 -7.05
CA ALA A 181 -13.43 -11.54 -6.28
C ALA A 181 -13.04 -12.76 -5.45
N LYS A 182 -12.13 -13.61 -5.97
CA LYS A 182 -11.60 -14.77 -5.24
C LYS A 182 -10.84 -14.36 -3.97
N SER A 183 -9.95 -13.37 -4.04
CA SER A 183 -9.22 -12.89 -2.86
C SER A 183 -10.12 -12.14 -1.88
N ALA A 184 -11.15 -11.43 -2.36
CA ALA A 184 -12.11 -10.77 -1.47
C ALA A 184 -13.02 -11.78 -0.75
N VAL A 185 -13.50 -12.80 -1.46
CA VAL A 185 -14.27 -13.92 -0.87
C VAL A 185 -13.40 -14.69 0.12
N LEU A 186 -12.14 -14.97 -0.22
CA LEU A 186 -11.20 -15.63 0.70
C LEU A 186 -10.96 -14.79 1.96
N ALA A 187 -10.78 -13.47 1.81
CA ALA A 187 -10.62 -12.57 2.95
C ALA A 187 -11.89 -12.50 3.81
N ALA A 188 -13.08 -12.43 3.20
CA ALA A 188 -14.35 -12.42 3.91
C ALA A 188 -14.62 -13.74 4.64
N ALA A 189 -14.42 -14.88 3.98
CA ALA A 189 -14.55 -16.21 4.57
C ALA A 189 -13.55 -16.39 5.72
N GLY A 190 -12.32 -15.91 5.54
CA GLY A 190 -11.30 -15.92 6.57
C GLY A 190 -11.64 -15.04 7.77
N LEU A 191 -12.18 -13.85 7.55
CA LEU A 191 -12.66 -12.98 8.64
C LEU A 191 -13.81 -13.63 9.40
N ALA A 192 -14.76 -14.25 8.70
CA ALA A 192 -15.84 -14.98 9.32
C ALA A 192 -15.31 -16.15 10.16
N ALA A 193 -14.35 -16.92 9.65
CA ALA A 193 -13.73 -18.01 10.38
C ALA A 193 -12.99 -17.51 11.63
N VAL A 194 -12.17 -16.47 11.52
CA VAL A 194 -11.46 -15.86 12.67
C VAL A 194 -12.47 -15.34 13.69
N ALA A 195 -13.53 -14.66 13.26
CA ALA A 195 -14.57 -14.15 14.14
C ALA A 195 -15.23 -15.29 14.92
N ILE A 196 -15.70 -16.34 14.24
CA ILE A 196 -16.34 -17.51 14.88
C ILE A 196 -15.37 -18.19 15.86
N LEU A 197 -14.12 -18.40 15.46
CA LEU A 197 -13.13 -19.09 16.30
C LEU A 197 -12.76 -18.26 17.54
N PHE A 198 -12.68 -16.94 17.41
CA PHE A 198 -12.27 -16.05 18.50
C PHE A 198 -13.44 -15.67 19.42
N SER A 199 -14.67 -15.59 18.91
CA SER A 199 -15.86 -15.29 19.73
C SER A 199 -16.60 -16.53 20.22
N GLY A 200 -16.25 -17.71 19.71
CA GLY A 200 -16.88 -18.98 20.10
C GLY A 200 -16.68 -19.29 21.58
N VAL A 201 -17.77 -19.63 22.26
CA VAL A 201 -17.74 -20.19 23.62
C VAL A 201 -17.56 -21.68 23.48
N TRP A 202 -16.32 -22.14 23.59
CA TRP A 202 -15.97 -23.55 23.42
C TRP A 202 -15.98 -24.26 24.78
N PRO A 203 -16.55 -25.48 24.88
CA PRO A 203 -16.53 -26.27 26.11
C PRO A 203 -15.09 -26.52 26.59
N SER A 204 -14.86 -26.36 27.90
CA SER A 204 -13.54 -26.58 28.51
C SER A 204 -13.14 -28.06 28.58
N ASP A 205 -14.10 -28.98 28.43
CA ASP A 205 -13.89 -30.44 28.47
C ASP A 205 -13.62 -31.06 27.08
N ASP A 206 -13.56 -30.25 26.02
CA ASP A 206 -13.25 -30.74 24.68
C ASP A 206 -11.79 -31.18 24.60
N SER A 207 -11.55 -32.36 24.01
CA SER A 207 -10.20 -32.86 23.71
C SER A 207 -9.43 -31.95 22.75
N ILE A 208 -10.14 -31.09 22.02
CA ILE A 208 -9.59 -30.15 21.05
C ILE A 208 -9.40 -28.79 21.73
N HIS A 209 -8.14 -28.35 21.78
CA HIS A 209 -7.79 -27.02 22.27
C HIS A 209 -8.10 -25.98 21.18
N TRP A 210 -9.37 -25.56 21.10
CA TRP A 210 -9.88 -24.62 20.09
C TRP A 210 -9.08 -23.33 19.97
N GLN A 211 -8.44 -22.88 21.05
CA GLN A 211 -7.54 -21.72 21.05
C GLN A 211 -6.32 -21.92 20.13
N HIS A 212 -5.69 -23.09 20.15
CA HIS A 212 -4.54 -23.38 19.28
C HIS A 212 -4.97 -23.48 17.81
N VAL A 213 -6.15 -24.05 17.56
CA VAL A 213 -6.75 -24.11 16.22
C VAL A 213 -7.01 -22.69 15.70
N ALA A 214 -7.63 -21.83 16.51
CA ALA A 214 -7.90 -20.44 16.19
C ALA A 214 -6.61 -19.67 15.84
N LEU A 215 -5.56 -19.83 16.65
CA LEU A 215 -4.26 -19.19 16.43
C LEU A 215 -3.55 -19.70 15.18
N PHE A 216 -3.64 -21.00 14.88
CA PHE A 216 -3.05 -21.59 13.69
C PHE A 216 -3.74 -21.10 12.41
N PHE A 217 -5.08 -21.12 12.39
CA PHE A 217 -5.87 -20.61 11.27
C PHE A 217 -5.62 -19.12 11.03
N SER A 218 -5.56 -18.33 12.11
CA SER A 218 -5.26 -16.90 12.02
C SER A 218 -3.81 -16.61 11.57
N PHE A 219 -2.90 -17.59 11.59
CA PHE A 219 -1.58 -17.49 10.97
C PHE A 219 -1.58 -17.87 9.49
N CYS A 220 -2.16 -19.02 9.15
CA CYS A 220 -2.15 -19.54 7.78
C CYS A 220 -2.93 -18.65 6.81
N LEU A 221 -4.05 -18.08 7.24
CA LEU A 221 -4.94 -17.34 6.37
C LEU A 221 -4.37 -16.02 5.83
N PRO A 222 -3.75 -15.14 6.65
CA PRO A 222 -3.05 -13.97 6.12
C PRO A 222 -1.86 -14.34 5.21
N MET A 223 -1.18 -15.47 5.43
CA MET A 223 -0.13 -15.94 4.50
C MET A 223 -0.70 -16.37 3.15
N LEU A 224 -1.82 -17.10 3.14
CA LEU A 224 -2.53 -17.46 1.91
C LEU A 224 -2.99 -16.21 1.15
N LEU A 225 -3.50 -15.20 1.88
CA LEU A 225 -3.86 -13.91 1.29
C LEU A 225 -2.64 -13.14 0.78
N ALA A 226 -1.49 -13.22 1.46
CA ALA A 226 -0.25 -12.60 1.02
C ALA A 226 0.23 -13.15 -0.32
N LEU A 227 0.06 -14.45 -0.58
CA LEU A 227 0.39 -15.07 -1.87
C LEU A 227 -0.45 -14.51 -3.03
N SER A 228 -1.61 -13.90 -2.76
CA SER A 228 -2.41 -13.24 -3.80
C SER A 228 -1.74 -11.97 -4.35
N GLY A 229 -0.74 -11.43 -3.64
CA GLY A 229 -0.04 -10.18 -4.00
C GLY A 229 -0.90 -8.92 -3.87
N ASN A 230 -2.12 -9.02 -3.34
CA ASN A 230 -3.02 -7.88 -3.19
C ASN A 230 -2.84 -7.21 -1.81
N LEU A 231 -1.94 -6.23 -1.78
CA LEU A 231 -1.59 -5.48 -0.56
C LEU A 231 -2.78 -4.73 0.06
N LEU A 232 -3.76 -4.29 -0.75
CA LEU A 232 -4.96 -3.61 -0.24
C LEU A 232 -5.86 -4.58 0.54
N ILE A 233 -6.18 -5.74 -0.05
CA ILE A 233 -7.04 -6.74 0.60
C ILE A 233 -6.34 -7.29 1.84
N LEU A 234 -5.04 -7.58 1.74
CA LEU A 234 -4.27 -8.08 2.87
C LEU A 234 -4.20 -7.07 4.02
N SER A 235 -3.89 -5.80 3.74
CA SER A 235 -3.82 -4.76 4.78
C SER A 235 -5.19 -4.50 5.43
N GLY A 236 -6.28 -4.53 4.66
CA GLY A 236 -7.64 -4.46 5.18
C GLY A 236 -7.98 -5.66 6.08
N PHE A 237 -7.66 -6.86 5.62
CA PHE A 237 -7.84 -8.10 6.40
C PHE A 237 -7.07 -8.04 7.73
N LEU A 238 -5.77 -7.72 7.68
CA LEU A 238 -4.91 -7.62 8.86
C LEU A 238 -5.38 -6.52 9.82
N SER A 239 -5.84 -5.38 9.31
CA SER A 239 -6.40 -4.30 10.13
C SER A 239 -7.64 -4.76 10.89
N LEU A 240 -8.54 -5.49 10.23
CA LEU A 240 -9.75 -6.02 10.88
C LEU A 240 -9.42 -7.10 11.90
N CYS A 241 -8.46 -7.99 11.61
CA CYS A 241 -7.98 -8.98 12.58
C CYS A 241 -7.31 -8.33 13.80
N ALA A 242 -6.55 -7.24 13.61
CA ALA A 242 -5.90 -6.53 14.71
C ALA A 242 -6.93 -5.84 15.62
N VAL A 243 -7.89 -5.10 15.05
CA VAL A 243 -8.97 -4.46 15.82
C VAL A 243 -9.88 -5.52 16.47
N GLY A 244 -10.22 -6.57 15.73
CA GLY A 244 -11.07 -7.67 16.21
C GLY A 244 -10.46 -8.46 17.35
N SER A 245 -9.17 -8.83 17.26
CA SER A 245 -8.49 -9.57 18.34
C SER A 245 -8.38 -8.76 19.63
N VAL A 246 -8.12 -7.46 19.52
CA VAL A 246 -8.12 -6.53 20.66
C VAL A 246 -9.53 -6.37 21.25
N GLY A 247 -10.55 -6.15 20.40
CA GLY A 247 -11.94 -6.00 20.84
C GLY A 247 -12.49 -7.25 21.54
N VAL A 248 -12.19 -8.43 21.00
CA VAL A 248 -12.57 -9.72 21.59
C VAL A 248 -11.87 -9.94 22.93
N ALA A 249 -10.56 -9.64 23.02
CA ALA A 249 -9.81 -9.73 24.28
C ALA A 249 -10.37 -8.78 25.36
N LEU A 250 -10.79 -7.56 24.99
CA LEU A 250 -11.46 -6.62 25.90
C LEU A 250 -12.79 -7.14 26.43
N CYS A 251 -13.55 -7.86 25.59
CA CYS A 251 -14.79 -8.52 25.99
C CYS A 251 -14.54 -9.76 26.86
N LYS A 252 -13.29 -10.04 27.26
CA LYS A 252 -12.89 -11.25 27.99
C LYS A 252 -13.25 -12.54 27.26
N LEU A 253 -13.22 -12.50 25.93
CA LEU A 253 -13.43 -13.65 25.06
C LEU A 253 -12.17 -13.96 24.24
N GLY A 254 -12.12 -15.18 23.69
CA GLY A 254 -11.09 -15.59 22.74
C GLY A 254 -9.77 -16.09 23.34
N PRO A 255 -8.79 -16.39 22.47
CA PRO A 255 -7.62 -17.19 22.83
C PRO A 255 -6.58 -16.44 23.66
N PHE A 256 -6.71 -15.13 23.82
CA PHE A 256 -5.75 -14.29 24.56
C PHE A 256 -6.19 -13.98 25.98
N VAL A 257 -7.33 -14.52 26.42
CA VAL A 257 -7.87 -14.26 27.76
C VAL A 257 -7.22 -15.20 28.75
N ASN A 258 -6.40 -14.65 29.62
CA ASN A 258 -5.94 -15.34 30.81
C ASN A 258 -6.69 -14.77 32.03
N PRO A 259 -7.41 -15.60 32.82
CA PRO A 259 -8.14 -15.14 34.00
C PRO A 259 -7.23 -14.62 35.12
N LEU A 260 -5.95 -14.99 35.12
CA LEU A 260 -4.96 -14.53 36.09
C LEU A 260 -4.24 -13.24 35.65
N ALA A 261 -4.39 -12.83 34.39
CA ALA A 261 -3.71 -11.67 33.83
C ALA A 261 -4.60 -10.42 33.86
N SER A 262 -3.96 -9.25 33.89
CA SER A 262 -4.71 -7.99 33.76
C SER A 262 -5.28 -7.85 32.34
N PRO A 263 -6.40 -7.12 32.15
CA PRO A 263 -6.96 -6.90 30.81
C PRO A 263 -5.95 -6.23 29.86
N GLN A 264 -5.07 -5.38 30.39
CA GLN A 264 -4.01 -4.73 29.62
C GLN A 264 -2.99 -5.76 29.08
N GLN A 265 -2.64 -6.77 29.88
CA GLN A 265 -1.74 -7.85 29.45
C GLN A 265 -2.38 -8.70 28.36
N ASN A 266 -3.66 -9.06 28.49
CA ASN A 266 -4.37 -9.83 27.46
C ASN A 266 -4.41 -9.08 26.13
N VAL A 267 -4.65 -7.77 26.16
CA VAL A 267 -4.64 -6.95 24.94
C VAL A 267 -3.23 -6.77 24.38
N LEU A 268 -2.21 -6.64 25.23
CA LEU A 268 -0.81 -6.58 24.80
C LEU A 268 -0.41 -7.87 24.06
N ILE A 269 -0.83 -9.04 24.55
CA ILE A 269 -0.61 -10.33 23.88
C ILE A 269 -1.31 -10.35 22.50
N ALA A 270 -2.56 -9.89 22.42
CA ALA A 270 -3.30 -9.79 21.16
C ALA A 270 -2.63 -8.81 20.16
N ALA A 271 -2.10 -7.69 20.65
CA ALA A 271 -1.38 -6.72 19.83
C ALA A 271 -0.06 -7.29 19.28
N TRP A 272 0.72 -7.99 20.11
CA TRP A 272 1.93 -8.68 19.70
C TRP A 272 1.67 -9.79 18.70
N TYR A 273 0.60 -10.55 18.90
CA TYR A 273 0.15 -11.56 17.95
C TYR A 273 -0.21 -10.91 16.61
N SER A 274 -0.94 -9.80 16.61
CA SER A 274 -1.26 -9.06 15.38
C SER A 274 0.00 -8.52 14.68
N ALA A 275 0.98 -8.04 15.44
CA ALA A 275 2.27 -7.57 14.91
C ALA A 275 3.10 -8.71 14.28
N SER A 276 3.16 -9.87 14.93
CA SER A 276 3.90 -11.05 14.44
C SER A 276 3.29 -11.64 13.17
N LEU A 277 1.98 -11.49 12.97
CA LEU A 277 1.31 -11.81 11.71
C LEU A 277 1.57 -10.79 10.61
N THR A 278 1.48 -9.51 10.97
CA THR A 278 1.48 -8.39 10.02
C THR A 278 2.79 -8.29 9.25
N LEU A 279 3.92 -8.33 9.95
CA LEU A 279 5.24 -8.13 9.35
C LEU A 279 5.55 -9.17 8.24
N PRO A 280 5.55 -10.49 8.52
CA PRO A 280 5.85 -11.48 7.51
C PRO A 280 4.80 -11.49 6.39
N ALA A 281 3.53 -11.25 6.68
CA ALA A 281 2.48 -11.23 5.66
C ALA A 281 2.66 -10.06 4.69
N LEU A 282 2.94 -8.84 5.18
CA LEU A 282 3.18 -7.68 4.32
C LEU A 282 4.43 -7.85 3.46
N LEU A 283 5.52 -8.37 4.04
CA LEU A 283 6.77 -8.63 3.30
C LEU A 283 6.57 -9.72 2.24
N CYS A 284 5.91 -10.82 2.59
CA CYS A 284 5.57 -11.91 1.67
C CYS A 284 4.67 -11.42 0.53
N CYS A 285 3.69 -10.57 0.84
CA CYS A 285 2.78 -10.00 -0.17
C CYS A 285 3.51 -9.05 -1.12
N SER A 286 4.40 -8.20 -0.59
CA SER A 286 5.23 -7.33 -1.42
C SER A 286 6.12 -8.15 -2.35
N TYR A 287 6.78 -9.17 -1.83
CA TYR A 287 7.60 -10.07 -2.63
C TYR A 287 6.78 -10.78 -3.72
N SER A 288 5.62 -11.33 -3.37
CA SER A 288 4.71 -12.01 -4.29
C SER A 288 4.20 -11.06 -5.38
N SER A 289 3.85 -9.82 -5.01
CA SER A 289 3.42 -8.79 -5.95
C SER A 289 4.54 -8.40 -6.93
N ALA A 290 5.78 -8.28 -6.44
CA ALA A 290 6.94 -7.98 -7.28
C ALA A 290 7.27 -9.15 -8.24
N LEU A 291 7.14 -10.39 -7.77
CA LEU A 291 7.36 -11.58 -8.58
C LEU A 291 6.28 -11.72 -9.67
N ALA A 292 5.01 -11.48 -9.32
CA ALA A 292 3.91 -11.45 -10.27
C ALA A 292 4.10 -10.35 -11.32
N ALA A 293 4.53 -9.16 -10.92
CA ALA A 293 4.83 -8.06 -11.83
C ALA A 293 5.97 -8.39 -12.80
N ARG A 294 7.05 -9.01 -12.30
CA ARG A 294 8.16 -9.52 -13.12
C ARG A 294 7.69 -10.59 -14.09
N TRP A 295 6.92 -11.58 -13.62
CA TRP A 295 6.40 -12.64 -14.47
C TRP A 295 5.50 -12.12 -15.59
N GLN A 296 4.60 -11.18 -15.28
CA GLN A 296 3.78 -10.52 -16.29
C GLN A 296 4.65 -9.78 -17.31
N TYR A 297 5.66 -9.05 -16.85
CA TYR A 297 6.61 -8.38 -17.76
C TYR A 297 7.31 -9.37 -18.70
N TRP A 298 7.84 -10.49 -18.17
CA TRP A 298 8.47 -11.53 -18.99
C TRP A 298 7.51 -12.19 -19.97
N LYS A 299 6.28 -12.50 -19.54
CA LYS A 299 5.24 -13.06 -20.40
C LYS A 299 4.88 -12.10 -21.53
N MET A 300 4.71 -10.81 -21.22
CA MET A 300 4.43 -9.79 -22.24
C MET A 300 5.59 -9.64 -23.20
N ARG A 301 6.84 -9.63 -22.70
CA ARG A 301 8.04 -9.60 -23.54
C ARG A 301 8.09 -10.81 -24.48
N PHE A 302 7.82 -12.01 -23.98
CA PHE A 302 7.77 -13.23 -24.80
C PHE A 302 6.66 -13.17 -25.86
N LEU A 303 5.47 -12.69 -25.49
CA LEU A 303 4.35 -12.54 -26.42
C LEU A 303 4.64 -11.51 -27.52
N LEU A 304 5.26 -10.38 -27.16
CA LEU A 304 5.68 -9.36 -28.11
C LEU A 304 6.76 -9.89 -29.06
N LEU A 305 7.78 -10.58 -28.54
CA LEU A 305 8.81 -11.24 -29.34
C LEU A 305 8.20 -12.30 -30.26
N LYS A 306 7.29 -13.14 -29.78
CA LYS A 306 6.63 -14.17 -30.60
C LYS A 306 5.88 -13.59 -31.81
N VAL A 307 5.23 -12.44 -31.64
CA VAL A 307 4.53 -11.74 -32.74
C VAL A 307 5.51 -11.06 -33.70
N ALA A 308 6.69 -10.67 -33.20
CA ALA A 308 7.70 -9.97 -33.96
C ALA A 308 8.77 -10.88 -34.59
N ILE A 309 8.77 -12.20 -34.31
CA ILE A 309 9.67 -13.18 -34.95
C ILE A 309 9.34 -13.25 -36.45
N GLY A 310 10.25 -12.66 -37.21
CA GLY A 310 10.29 -12.63 -38.67
C GLY A 310 11.65 -12.14 -39.18
N GLU A 311 12.27 -11.14 -38.55
CA GLU A 311 13.54 -10.53 -39.01
C GLU A 311 14.41 -9.92 -37.88
N VAL A 312 15.59 -9.41 -38.25
CA VAL A 312 16.86 -9.35 -37.49
C VAL A 312 16.98 -8.18 -36.48
N SER A 313 16.10 -7.18 -36.50
CA SER A 313 16.23 -5.97 -35.65
C SER A 313 14.94 -5.59 -34.89
N LEU A 314 14.94 -5.85 -33.57
CA LEU A 314 13.79 -5.60 -32.68
C LEU A 314 14.05 -4.44 -31.71
N SER A 315 13.25 -3.39 -31.82
CA SER A 315 13.29 -2.20 -30.98
C SER A 315 12.20 -2.21 -29.92
N GLN A 316 12.57 -2.38 -28.65
CA GLN A 316 11.61 -2.36 -27.54
C GLN A 316 11.58 -1.00 -26.83
N PHE A 317 10.37 -0.50 -26.58
CA PHE A 317 10.14 0.72 -25.81
C PHE A 317 8.99 0.59 -24.81
N HIS A 318 9.00 1.47 -23.82
CA HIS A 318 7.91 1.65 -22.86
C HIS A 318 7.35 3.07 -22.96
N LEU A 319 6.05 3.18 -23.18
CA LEU A 319 5.31 4.44 -23.21
C LEU A 319 4.66 4.70 -21.85
N ASP A 320 5.06 5.78 -21.18
CA ASP A 320 4.44 6.23 -19.93
C ASP A 320 3.16 7.07 -20.19
N GLY A 321 2.33 7.24 -19.16
CA GLY A 321 1.09 8.04 -19.21
C GLY A 321 1.32 9.52 -19.56
N GLY A 322 2.55 10.02 -19.39
CA GLY A 322 2.99 11.34 -19.85
C GLY A 322 3.43 11.41 -21.32
N GLN A 323 3.22 10.35 -22.11
CA GLN A 323 3.66 10.20 -23.51
C GLN A 323 5.18 10.12 -23.73
N TRP A 324 5.95 9.86 -22.68
CA TRP A 324 7.40 9.66 -22.78
C TRP A 324 7.73 8.22 -23.18
N LEU A 325 8.73 8.07 -24.05
CA LEU A 325 9.23 6.80 -24.54
C LEU A 325 10.57 6.48 -23.87
N ASP A 326 10.62 5.34 -23.18
CA ASP A 326 11.82 4.79 -22.59
C ASP A 326 12.27 3.57 -23.41
N TRP A 327 13.42 3.69 -24.08
CA TRP A 327 13.96 2.66 -24.97
C TRP A 327 14.93 1.76 -24.20
N GLN A 328 14.97 0.46 -24.51
CA GLN A 328 16.01 -0.40 -23.92
C GLN A 328 17.42 0.04 -24.36
N GLU A 329 18.36 0.02 -23.42
CA GLU A 329 19.76 0.42 -23.62
C GLU A 329 20.43 -0.33 -24.78
N GLY A 330 21.20 0.41 -25.58
CA GLY A 330 21.98 -0.14 -26.70
C GLY A 330 21.32 -0.05 -28.08
N HIS A 331 20.12 0.54 -28.19
CA HIS A 331 19.41 0.65 -29.46
C HIS A 331 19.95 1.77 -30.38
N ARG A 332 20.08 1.49 -31.68
CA ARG A 332 20.24 2.49 -32.76
C ARG A 332 18.95 2.57 -33.58
N TRP A 333 18.26 3.70 -33.55
CA TRP A 333 16.97 3.89 -34.24
C TRP A 333 17.19 4.28 -35.70
N CYS A 334 16.75 3.51 -36.70
CA CYS A 334 16.86 3.87 -38.12
C CYS A 334 18.24 4.46 -38.51
N SER A 335 19.35 3.85 -38.05
CA SER A 335 20.74 4.36 -38.24
C SER A 335 21.06 5.73 -37.58
N SER A 336 20.09 6.38 -36.93
CA SER A 336 20.25 7.60 -36.14
C SER A 336 20.77 7.32 -34.73
N ALA A 337 21.58 8.25 -34.23
CA ALA A 337 22.11 8.21 -32.86
C ALA A 337 21.06 8.60 -31.79
N GLN A 338 19.93 9.18 -32.19
CA GLN A 338 18.88 9.66 -31.26
C GLN A 338 17.56 8.94 -31.50
N THR A 339 17.11 8.22 -30.47
CA THR A 339 15.78 7.60 -30.41
C THR A 339 14.71 8.66 -30.09
N PRO A 340 13.48 8.53 -30.60
CA PRO A 340 12.41 9.46 -30.27
C PRO A 340 12.04 9.35 -28.80
N ALA A 341 12.13 10.46 -28.05
CA ALA A 341 11.90 10.49 -26.60
C ALA A 341 10.42 10.59 -26.20
N THR A 342 9.54 10.94 -27.15
CA THR A 342 8.10 11.12 -26.90
C THR A 342 7.25 10.48 -28.00
N TRP A 343 6.02 10.12 -27.66
CA TRP A 343 5.07 9.54 -28.61
C TRP A 343 4.80 10.40 -29.85
N PRO A 344 4.62 11.74 -29.75
CA PRO A 344 4.48 12.58 -30.93
C PRO A 344 5.73 12.58 -31.82
N GLN A 345 6.93 12.47 -31.22
CA GLN A 345 8.16 12.32 -31.99
C GLN A 345 8.16 11.00 -32.74
N LEU A 346 7.79 9.89 -32.11
CA LEU A 346 7.68 8.59 -32.78
C LEU A 346 6.67 8.64 -33.94
N LEU A 347 5.50 9.25 -33.75
CA LEU A 347 4.51 9.43 -34.83
C LEU A 347 5.05 10.27 -35.99
N ALA A 348 5.97 11.20 -35.74
CA ALA A 348 6.58 12.01 -36.80
C ALA A 348 7.46 11.17 -37.75
N TRP A 349 8.06 10.08 -37.24
CA TRP A 349 8.82 9.12 -38.04
C TRP A 349 7.94 8.16 -38.85
N ILE A 350 6.65 8.06 -38.53
CA ILE A 350 5.70 7.19 -39.23
C ILE A 350 5.08 7.96 -40.40
N HIS A 351 4.95 7.30 -41.56
CA HIS A 351 4.33 7.86 -42.75
C HIS A 351 2.92 8.40 -42.45
N CYS A 352 2.56 9.52 -43.07
CA CYS A 352 1.34 10.26 -42.74
C CYS A 352 0.06 9.42 -42.90
N GLY A 353 0.05 8.47 -43.84
CA GLY A 353 -1.07 7.55 -44.07
C GLY A 353 -1.31 6.56 -42.93
N ASP A 354 -0.26 6.18 -42.18
CA ASP A 354 -0.35 5.15 -41.14
C ASP A 354 -0.60 5.72 -39.74
N ARG A 355 -0.36 7.04 -39.54
CA ARG A 355 -0.53 7.71 -38.23
C ARG A 355 -1.92 7.54 -37.61
N PRO A 356 -3.05 7.67 -38.36
CA PRO A 356 -4.38 7.48 -37.79
C PRO A 356 -4.60 6.04 -37.29
N ALA A 357 -4.07 5.06 -38.01
CA ALA A 357 -4.16 3.65 -37.63
C ALA A 357 -3.31 3.33 -36.39
N VAL A 358 -2.15 3.97 -36.25
CA VAL A 358 -1.26 3.85 -35.07
C VAL A 358 -1.89 4.47 -33.82
N GLU A 359 -2.52 5.65 -33.94
CA GLU A 359 -3.28 6.23 -32.83
C GLU A 359 -4.53 5.41 -32.49
N ALA A 360 -5.23 4.87 -33.49
CA ALA A 360 -6.34 3.95 -33.26
C ALA A 360 -5.87 2.67 -32.52
N LEU A 361 -4.73 2.10 -32.92
CA LEU A 361 -4.10 0.96 -32.27
C LEU A 361 -3.78 1.30 -30.81
N LYS A 362 -3.11 2.43 -30.54
CA LYS A 362 -2.79 2.92 -29.19
C LYS A 362 -4.02 3.04 -28.28
N ASN A 363 -5.13 3.52 -28.84
CA ASN A 363 -6.39 3.66 -28.09
C ASN A 363 -7.13 2.34 -27.89
N ALA A 364 -6.91 1.35 -28.77
CA ALA A 364 -7.52 0.03 -28.74
C ALA A 364 -6.66 -1.03 -28.01
N VAL A 365 -5.45 -0.69 -27.56
CA VAL A 365 -4.53 -1.65 -26.94
C VAL A 365 -5.16 -2.30 -25.71
N SER A 366 -5.13 -3.62 -25.69
CA SER A 366 -5.58 -4.42 -24.55
C SER A 366 -4.43 -5.28 -24.01
N SER A 367 -4.73 -6.29 -23.20
CA SER A 367 -3.73 -7.24 -22.70
C SER A 367 -3.25 -8.23 -23.76
N SER A 368 -3.93 -8.32 -24.92
CA SER A 368 -3.44 -9.07 -26.07
C SER A 368 -2.58 -8.15 -26.95
N PRO A 369 -1.37 -8.58 -27.37
CA PRO A 369 -0.56 -7.82 -28.30
C PRO A 369 -1.30 -7.67 -29.63
N GLN A 370 -1.35 -6.44 -30.14
CA GLN A 370 -1.89 -6.14 -31.47
C GLN A 370 -0.75 -5.62 -32.34
N ALA A 371 -0.63 -6.18 -33.53
CA ALA A 371 0.39 -5.81 -34.52
C ALA A 371 -0.22 -5.00 -35.65
N LEU A 372 0.51 -3.99 -36.10
CA LEU A 372 0.17 -3.16 -37.25
C LEU A 372 1.44 -3.01 -38.10
N ARG A 373 1.30 -3.20 -39.41
CA ARG A 373 2.35 -2.87 -40.38
C ARG A 373 2.30 -1.38 -40.66
N VAL A 374 3.43 -0.71 -40.58
CA VAL A 374 3.58 0.74 -40.71
C VAL A 374 4.81 1.05 -41.55
N HIS A 375 4.79 2.16 -42.28
CA HIS A 375 5.95 2.67 -43.00
C HIS A 375 6.66 3.69 -42.11
N ILE A 376 7.97 3.49 -41.90
CA ILE A 376 8.82 4.36 -41.09
C ILE A 376 9.85 5.01 -42.01
N ALA A 377 10.06 6.31 -41.83
CA ALA A 377 11.09 7.05 -42.56
C ALA A 377 12.49 6.61 -42.11
N ASP A 378 13.38 6.33 -43.06
CA ASP A 378 14.75 5.86 -42.80
C ASP A 378 15.76 6.98 -42.46
N GLY A 379 15.28 8.23 -42.37
CA GLY A 379 16.10 9.42 -42.12
C GLY A 379 16.91 9.91 -43.34
N LYS A 380 16.93 9.16 -44.45
CA LYS A 380 17.55 9.52 -45.74
C LYS A 380 16.54 9.87 -46.83
N GLY A 381 15.24 9.80 -46.51
CA GLY A 381 14.14 10.12 -47.42
C GLY A 381 13.48 8.89 -48.06
N GLY A 382 13.89 7.68 -47.67
CA GLY A 382 13.25 6.42 -47.99
C GLY A 382 12.26 5.96 -46.92
N GLU A 383 11.39 5.03 -47.29
CA GLU A 383 10.39 4.42 -46.40
C GLU A 383 10.70 2.93 -46.25
N ASN A 384 10.84 2.47 -45.02
CA ASN A 384 10.98 1.05 -44.70
C ASN A 384 9.70 0.52 -44.09
N LEU A 385 9.35 -0.73 -44.42
CA LEU A 385 8.27 -1.42 -43.75
C LEU A 385 8.71 -1.77 -42.32
N ALA A 386 7.81 -1.59 -41.36
CA ALA A 386 8.02 -1.99 -39.99
C ALA A 386 6.76 -2.60 -39.40
N ILE A 387 6.92 -3.48 -38.41
CA ILE A 387 5.81 -4.04 -37.64
C ILE A 387 5.82 -3.41 -36.25
N LEU A 388 4.83 -2.58 -35.98
CA LEU A 388 4.57 -2.01 -34.65
C LEU A 388 3.62 -2.94 -33.89
N VAL A 389 4.09 -3.48 -32.76
CA VAL A 389 3.30 -4.29 -31.85
C VAL A 389 3.13 -3.54 -30.54
N LEU A 390 1.88 -3.28 -30.13
CA LEU A 390 1.56 -2.63 -28.87
C LEU A 390 0.79 -3.58 -27.95
N ALA A 391 1.09 -3.51 -26.65
CA ALA A 391 0.33 -4.21 -25.63
C ALA A 391 0.30 -3.41 -24.31
N THR A 392 -0.79 -3.51 -23.55
CA THR A 392 -0.85 -2.88 -22.22
C THR A 392 -0.17 -3.78 -21.20
N CYS A 393 0.84 -3.25 -20.50
CA CYS A 393 1.48 -3.97 -19.41
C CYS A 393 0.90 -3.49 -18.08
N ARG A 394 0.10 -4.34 -17.43
CA ARG A 394 -0.57 -4.01 -16.16
C ARG A 394 0.36 -4.03 -14.92
N SER A 395 1.67 -4.26 -15.10
CA SER A 395 2.58 -4.55 -13.99
C SER A 395 3.22 -3.32 -13.32
N LYS A 396 3.03 -2.10 -13.86
CA LYS A 396 3.46 -0.83 -13.23
C LYS A 396 2.28 0.16 -13.11
N PRO A 397 2.21 1.00 -12.05
CA PRO A 397 1.16 2.01 -11.93
C PRO A 397 1.47 3.21 -12.81
N GLY A 398 0.47 3.65 -13.58
CA GLY A 398 0.66 4.30 -14.87
C GLY A 398 0.58 3.19 -15.92
N ALA A 399 -0.60 2.95 -16.49
CA ALA A 399 -0.85 1.87 -17.44
C ALA A 399 -0.01 2.10 -18.71
N GLY A 400 1.26 1.71 -18.65
CA GLY A 400 2.21 1.93 -19.71
C GLY A 400 1.96 0.97 -20.86
N ILE A 401 2.01 1.50 -22.07
CA ILE A 401 1.96 0.67 -23.28
C ILE A 401 3.40 0.21 -23.52
N VAL A 402 3.60 -1.10 -23.59
CA VAL A 402 4.89 -1.65 -24.04
C VAL A 402 4.75 -1.87 -25.54
N GLY A 403 5.71 -1.31 -26.27
CA GLY A 403 5.78 -1.42 -27.72
C GLY A 403 7.03 -2.16 -28.16
N VAL A 404 6.90 -2.89 -29.27
CA VAL A 404 8.02 -3.40 -30.06
C VAL A 404 7.84 -2.93 -31.49
N ILE A 405 8.91 -2.43 -32.09
CA ILE A 405 8.98 -2.15 -33.53
C ILE A 405 9.99 -3.10 -34.12
N ASN A 406 9.59 -3.84 -35.14
CA ASN A 406 10.50 -4.62 -35.97
C ASN A 406 10.71 -3.85 -37.27
N GLU A 407 11.91 -3.34 -37.50
CA GLU A 407 12.29 -2.66 -38.74
C GLU A 407 12.80 -3.72 -39.73
N THR A 408 12.16 -3.85 -40.90
CA THR A 408 12.71 -4.69 -41.98
C THR A 408 13.81 -3.89 -42.67
N VAL A 409 15.05 -4.36 -42.62
CA VAL A 409 16.16 -3.71 -43.34
C VAL A 409 15.96 -4.02 -44.83
N SER A 410 15.80 -2.99 -45.66
CA SER A 410 15.82 -3.16 -47.12
C SER A 410 17.11 -3.90 -47.53
N ASP A 411 16.96 -4.98 -48.30
CA ASP A 411 18.02 -5.86 -48.82
C ASP A 411 19.08 -5.15 -49.69
N ASP A 412 18.92 -3.86 -49.99
CA ASP A 412 19.84 -3.07 -50.82
C ASP A 412 21.27 -2.90 -50.24
N ASN A 413 21.54 -3.37 -49.02
CA ASN A 413 22.87 -3.33 -48.40
C ASN A 413 23.60 -4.68 -48.32
N LEU A 414 23.03 -5.77 -48.84
CA LEU A 414 23.71 -7.08 -48.89
C LEU A 414 24.51 -7.32 -50.18
N GLU A 415 24.39 -6.47 -51.20
CA GLU A 415 25.19 -6.56 -52.44
C GLU A 415 26.46 -5.68 -52.46
N LYS A 416 26.82 -5.05 -51.33
CA LYS A 416 28.08 -4.29 -51.21
C LYS A 416 28.86 -4.67 -49.96
N ASN A 417 29.38 -5.90 -49.96
CA ASN A 417 30.62 -6.25 -49.27
C ASN A 417 31.37 -7.31 -50.04
#